data_AF-A0A969NDC9-F1
#
_entry.id   AF-A0A969NDC9-F1
#
_cell.length_a   1.000
_cell.length_b   1.000
_cell.length_c   1.000
_cell.angle_alpha   90.00
_cell.angle_beta   90.00
_cell.angle_gamma   90.00
#
_symmetry.space_group_name_H-M   'P 1'
#
loop_
_entity.id
_entity.type
_entity.pdbx_description
1 polymer ?
#
loop_
_entity_poly.entity_id
_entity_poly.type
_entity_poly.pdbx_seq_one_letter_code
_entity_poly.pdbx_strand_id
1 'polypeptide(L)'
;MTTDVQEFEWAAMSSIEMIFRDPITIIIFLATLFFMSPLLTLFILVLLPVSGIIIGKIGKSLRKSSIELRIRMGALISMMEETIGGLRIIKAFVAEKKIEDRFNKENNGYTKLANKIYRRDYLASPMSEFLGVVTLMVVMYYGATLVLGKETTMSPEIFIGYIAVFSQIINPSKTVTKAYYSVQKGMAAIDRINTVIDAKEAIKNSPNSISKSSFDSKIEFKM
;
A
#
# COMPACT_ATOMS: atom_id res chain seq x y z
N MET A 1 -1.05 13.91 -14.08
CA MET A 1 -2.49 14.16 -13.90
C MET A 1 -3.32 12.91 -14.15
N THR A 2 -3.28 12.26 -15.33
CA THR A 2 -4.03 11.00 -15.58
C THR A 2 -3.65 9.87 -14.64
N THR A 3 -2.35 9.66 -14.37
CA THR A 3 -1.88 8.64 -13.42
C THR A 3 -2.30 8.95 -11.98
N ASP A 4 -2.24 10.21 -11.53
CA ASP A 4 -2.65 10.59 -10.17
C ASP A 4 -4.18 10.46 -9.98
N VAL A 5 -4.98 10.77 -11.01
CA VAL A 5 -6.44 10.59 -11.00
C VAL A 5 -6.79 9.10 -10.96
N GLN A 6 -6.10 8.27 -11.75
CA GLN A 6 -6.31 6.82 -11.76
C GLN A 6 -5.86 6.18 -10.44
N GLU A 7 -4.75 6.64 -9.84
CA GLU A 7 -4.34 6.21 -8.51
C GLU A 7 -5.35 6.63 -7.43
N PHE A 8 -5.95 7.82 -7.55
CA PHE A 8 -7.02 8.27 -6.65
C PHE A 8 -8.29 7.44 -6.81
N GLU A 9 -8.73 7.15 -8.03
CA GLU A 9 -9.92 6.34 -8.29
C GLU A 9 -9.76 4.91 -7.74
N TRP A 10 -8.59 4.29 -7.98
CA TRP A 10 -8.24 3.00 -7.41
C TRP A 10 -8.18 3.05 -5.88
N ALA A 11 -7.58 4.10 -5.32
CA ALA A 11 -7.56 4.30 -3.88
C ALA A 11 -8.97 4.50 -3.30
N ALA A 12 -9.86 5.23 -3.97
CA ALA A 12 -11.23 5.47 -3.52
C ALA A 12 -12.06 4.19 -3.54
N MET A 13 -12.03 3.44 -4.65
CA MET A 13 -12.68 2.12 -4.78
C MET A 13 -12.18 1.14 -3.71
N SER A 14 -10.86 1.03 -3.55
CA SER A 14 -10.20 0.21 -2.52
C SER A 14 -10.54 0.67 -1.10
N SER A 15 -10.61 1.99 -0.86
CA SER A 15 -10.83 2.54 0.47
C SER A 15 -12.26 2.33 0.93
N ILE A 16 -13.25 2.45 0.05
CA ILE A 16 -14.65 2.19 0.44
C ILE A 16 -14.83 0.74 0.87
N GLU A 17 -14.32 -0.21 0.08
CA GLU A 17 -14.41 -1.62 0.42
C GLU A 17 -13.62 -1.92 1.71
N MET A 18 -12.39 -1.42 1.85
CA MET A 18 -11.54 -1.77 2.98
C MET A 18 -11.78 -0.98 4.28
N ILE A 19 -12.36 0.23 4.24
CA ILE A 19 -12.67 1.03 5.44
C ILE A 19 -14.05 0.67 5.99
N PHE A 20 -14.99 0.31 5.11
CA PHE A 20 -16.35 0.01 5.53
C PHE A 20 -16.60 -1.50 5.60
N ARG A 21 -16.38 -2.27 4.53
CA ARG A 21 -16.73 -3.69 4.51
C ARG A 21 -15.90 -4.49 5.51
N ASP A 22 -14.57 -4.44 5.40
CA ASP A 22 -13.69 -5.31 6.22
C ASP A 22 -13.81 -5.04 7.73
N PRO A 23 -13.82 -3.79 8.24
CA PRO A 23 -13.97 -3.54 9.67
C PRO A 23 -15.36 -3.90 10.18
N ILE A 24 -16.42 -3.61 9.41
CA ILE A 24 -17.78 -4.00 9.78
C ILE A 24 -17.90 -5.53 9.83
N THR A 25 -17.36 -6.25 8.84
CA THR A 25 -17.34 -7.72 8.82
C THR A 25 -16.57 -8.28 10.02
N ILE A 26 -15.40 -7.72 10.34
CA ILE A 26 -14.62 -8.12 11.54
C ILE A 26 -15.44 -7.89 12.81
N ILE A 27 -16.09 -6.73 12.95
CA ILE A 27 -16.91 -6.41 14.13
C ILE A 27 -18.09 -7.38 14.25
N ILE A 28 -18.79 -7.67 13.15
CA ILE A 28 -19.91 -8.62 13.12
C ILE A 28 -19.44 -10.01 13.55
N PHE A 29 -18.34 -10.51 12.98
CA PHE A 29 -17.83 -11.83 13.36
C PHE A 29 -17.31 -11.86 14.80
N LEU A 30 -16.59 -10.83 15.26
CA LEU A 30 -16.15 -10.73 16.65
C LEU A 30 -17.33 -10.69 17.62
N ALA A 31 -18.40 -9.96 17.29
CA ALA A 31 -19.62 -9.93 18.09
C ALA A 31 -20.25 -11.33 18.16
N THR A 32 -20.39 -12.02 17.02
CA THR A 32 -20.88 -13.40 16.98
C THR A 32 -20.02 -14.34 17.83
N LEU A 33 -18.69 -14.28 17.70
CA LEU A 33 -17.78 -15.10 18.51
C LEU A 33 -17.91 -14.77 20.00
N PHE A 34 -18.07 -13.50 20.35
CA PHE A 34 -18.25 -13.07 21.73
C PHE A 34 -19.55 -13.62 22.34
N PHE A 35 -20.65 -13.63 21.58
CA PHE A 35 -21.90 -14.26 22.00
C PHE A 35 -21.78 -15.79 22.15
N MET A 36 -20.95 -16.45 21.34
CA MET A 36 -20.73 -17.90 21.42
C MET A 36 -19.82 -18.29 22.59
N SER A 37 -18.70 -17.58 22.77
CA SER A 37 -17.76 -17.81 23.88
C SER A 37 -16.94 -16.55 24.15
N PRO A 38 -17.26 -15.80 25.22
CA PRO A 38 -16.49 -14.62 25.62
C PRO A 38 -15.04 -14.95 25.95
N LEU A 39 -14.79 -16.09 26.62
CA LEU A 39 -13.46 -16.50 27.08
C LEU A 39 -12.51 -16.78 25.90
N LEU A 40 -12.99 -17.54 24.92
CA LEU A 40 -12.23 -17.88 23.70
C LEU A 40 -12.01 -16.63 22.83
N THR A 41 -12.99 -15.73 22.80
CA THR A 41 -12.92 -14.49 22.04
C THR A 41 -11.92 -13.49 22.64
N LEU A 42 -11.85 -13.40 23.98
CA LEU A 42 -10.86 -12.57 24.66
C LEU A 42 -9.43 -13.01 24.30
N PHE A 43 -9.22 -14.33 24.22
CA PHE A 43 -7.94 -14.90 23.81
C PHE A 43 -7.59 -14.52 22.35
N ILE A 44 -8.55 -14.60 21.44
CA ILE A 44 -8.37 -14.19 20.03
C ILE A 44 -8.11 -12.69 19.90
N LEU A 45 -8.75 -11.86 20.72
CA LEU A 45 -8.52 -10.41 20.75
C LEU A 45 -7.07 -10.05 21.12
N VAL A 46 -6.36 -10.90 21.86
CA VAL A 46 -4.92 -10.74 22.13
C VAL A 46 -4.08 -11.23 20.96
N LEU A 47 -4.49 -12.32 20.31
CA LEU A 47 -3.73 -12.98 19.25
C LEU A 47 -3.78 -12.22 17.91
N LEU A 48 -4.93 -11.61 17.58
CA LEU A 48 -5.11 -10.81 16.36
C LEU A 48 -4.12 -9.63 16.27
N PRO A 49 -3.93 -8.79 17.31
CA PRO A 49 -2.90 -7.74 17.33
C PRO A 49 -1.49 -8.26 17.09
N VAL A 50 -1.12 -9.41 17.69
CA VAL A 50 0.22 -9.99 17.51
C VAL A 50 0.46 -10.35 16.05
N SER A 51 -0.49 -11.06 15.42
CA SER A 51 -0.45 -11.38 14.00
C SER A 51 -0.43 -10.12 13.12
N GLY A 52 -1.27 -9.13 13.45
CA GLY A 52 -1.32 -7.84 12.77
C GLY A 52 0.00 -7.06 12.83
N ILE A 53 0.69 -7.06 13.97
CA ILE A 53 2.00 -6.40 14.12
C ILE A 53 3.06 -7.07 13.24
N ILE A 54 3.08 -8.41 13.19
CA ILE A 54 4.06 -9.16 12.37
C ILE A 54 3.85 -8.85 10.89
N ILE A 55 2.61 -8.94 10.40
CA ILE A 55 2.25 -8.63 9.01
C ILE A 55 2.51 -7.15 8.70
N GLY A 56 2.14 -6.26 9.62
CA GLY A 56 2.35 -4.82 9.52
C GLY A 56 3.83 -4.46 9.37
N LYS A 57 4.73 -5.09 10.12
CA LYS A 57 6.19 -4.89 9.99
C LYS A 57 6.71 -5.29 8.61
N ILE A 58 6.23 -6.40 8.05
CA ILE A 58 6.59 -6.85 6.70
C ILE A 58 6.14 -5.81 5.66
N GLY A 59 4.87 -5.38 5.74
CA GLY A 59 4.31 -4.36 4.85
C GLY A 59 5.08 -3.03 4.90
N LYS A 60 5.40 -2.54 6.11
CA LYS A 60 6.19 -1.31 6.30
C LYS A 60 7.58 -1.43 5.69
N SER A 61 8.26 -2.56 5.87
CA SER A 61 9.57 -2.79 5.30
C SER A 61 9.54 -2.87 3.77
N LEU A 62 8.52 -3.54 3.20
CA LEU A 62 8.35 -3.65 1.76
C LEU A 62 8.19 -2.26 1.14
N ARG A 63 7.29 -1.43 1.70
CA ARG A 63 7.07 -0.06 1.22
C ARG A 63 8.34 0.77 1.19
N LYS A 64 9.12 0.76 2.29
CA LYS A 64 10.38 1.53 2.35
C LYS A 64 11.33 1.12 1.23
N SER A 65 11.49 -0.18 0.99
CA SER A 65 12.33 -0.69 -0.09
C SER A 65 11.77 -0.41 -1.48
N SER A 66 10.45 -0.46 -1.69
CA SER A 66 9.81 -0.13 -2.97
C SER A 66 9.95 1.35 -3.34
N ILE A 67 9.98 2.26 -2.38
CA ILE A 67 10.27 3.69 -2.63
C ILE A 67 11.69 3.85 -3.17
N GLU A 68 12.68 3.25 -2.48
CA GLU A 68 14.07 3.24 -2.93
C GLU A 68 14.23 2.61 -4.34
N LEU A 69 13.48 1.55 -4.63
CA LEU A 69 13.50 0.91 -5.95
C LEU A 69 13.01 1.86 -7.05
N ARG A 70 11.94 2.62 -6.79
CA ARG A 70 11.43 3.65 -7.71
C ARG A 70 12.43 4.77 -7.95
N ILE A 71 13.15 5.21 -6.92
CA ILE A 71 14.20 6.23 -7.05
C ILE A 71 15.32 5.74 -7.99
N ARG A 72 15.78 4.49 -7.81
CA ARG A 72 16.79 3.89 -8.69
C ARG A 72 16.33 3.73 -10.13
N MET A 73 15.06 3.36 -10.33
CA MET A 73 14.46 3.30 -11.67
C MET A 73 14.46 4.69 -12.34
N GLY A 74 14.09 5.73 -11.60
CA GLY A 74 14.16 7.12 -12.08
C GLY A 74 15.58 7.51 -12.50
N ALA A 75 16.59 7.17 -11.69
CA ALA A 75 17.99 7.43 -12.02
C ALA A 75 18.46 6.70 -13.29
N LEU A 76 18.02 5.45 -13.51
CA LEU A 76 18.30 4.72 -14.75
C LEU A 76 17.67 5.37 -15.98
N ILE A 77 16.41 5.81 -15.87
CA ILE A 77 15.71 6.53 -16.94
C ILE A 77 16.43 7.84 -17.26
N SER A 78 16.78 8.64 -16.25
CA SER A 78 17.52 9.88 -16.45
C SER A 78 18.88 9.65 -17.10
N MET A 79 19.61 8.59 -16.73
CA MET A 79 20.88 8.24 -17.37
C MET A 79 20.68 7.84 -18.83
N MET A 80 19.59 7.14 -19.14
CA MET A 80 19.25 6.78 -20.52
C MET A 80 18.93 8.02 -21.36
N GLU A 81 18.15 8.97 -20.82
CA GLU A 81 17.85 10.24 -21.47
C GLU A 81 19.12 11.08 -21.71
N GLU A 82 19.99 11.19 -20.70
CA GLU A 82 21.30 11.87 -20.81
C GLU A 82 22.18 11.20 -21.89
N THR A 83 22.19 9.87 -21.94
CA THR A 83 22.97 9.10 -22.92
C THR A 83 22.46 9.29 -24.34
N ILE A 84 21.14 9.28 -24.53
CA ILE A 84 20.52 9.48 -25.85
C ILE A 84 20.71 10.93 -26.31
N GLY A 85 20.43 11.91 -25.44
CA GLY A 85 20.61 13.34 -25.75
C GLY A 85 22.07 13.72 -25.99
N GLY A 86 23.00 13.08 -25.26
CA GLY A 86 24.45 13.29 -25.36
C GLY A 86 25.19 12.35 -26.31
N LEU A 87 24.48 11.51 -27.08
CA LEU A 87 25.10 10.40 -27.83
C LEU A 87 26.24 10.85 -28.76
N ARG A 88 26.07 12.00 -29.43
CA ARG A 88 27.10 12.57 -30.30
C ARG A 88 28.38 12.93 -29.53
N ILE A 89 28.24 13.48 -28.34
CA ILE A 89 29.37 13.83 -27.46
C ILE A 89 30.06 12.55 -26.98
N ILE A 90 29.28 11.56 -26.51
CA ILE A 90 29.80 10.28 -26.03
C ILE A 90 30.63 9.58 -27.12
N LYS A 91 30.13 9.56 -28.36
CA LYS A 91 30.84 9.01 -29.52
C LYS A 91 32.08 9.82 -29.89
N ALA A 92 32.00 11.15 -29.88
CA ALA A 92 33.14 12.02 -30.19
C ALA A 92 34.32 11.84 -29.23
N PHE A 93 34.05 11.52 -27.97
CA PHE A 93 35.06 11.25 -26.94
C PHE A 93 35.37 9.75 -26.75
N VAL A 94 34.80 8.85 -27.56
CA VAL A 94 34.96 7.38 -27.44
C VAL A 94 34.68 6.90 -26.00
N ALA A 95 33.66 7.48 -25.36
CA ALA A 95 33.35 7.31 -23.95
C ALA A 95 32.27 6.23 -23.68
N GLU A 96 31.92 5.42 -24.68
CA GLU A 96 30.79 4.49 -24.64
C GLU A 96 30.95 3.46 -23.52
N LYS A 97 32.13 2.86 -23.40
CA LYS A 97 32.42 1.85 -22.36
C LYS A 97 32.24 2.43 -20.95
N LYS A 98 32.68 3.67 -20.75
CA LYS A 98 32.54 4.37 -19.46
C LYS A 98 31.07 4.58 -19.09
N ILE A 99 30.23 4.94 -20.07
CA ILE A 99 28.78 5.11 -19.85
C ILE A 99 28.10 3.76 -19.63
N GLU A 100 28.48 2.73 -20.39
CA GLU A 100 28.00 1.36 -20.23
C GLU A 100 28.30 0.81 -18.82
N ASP A 101 29.53 0.98 -18.33
CA ASP A 101 29.94 0.54 -17.00
C ASP A 101 29.17 1.27 -15.88
N ARG A 102 28.94 2.57 -16.06
CA ARG A 102 28.12 3.39 -15.15
C ARG A 102 26.68 2.89 -15.13
N PHE A 103 26.08 2.64 -16.30
CA PHE A 103 24.73 2.09 -16.43
C PHE A 103 24.63 0.71 -15.77
N ASN A 104 25.57 -0.19 -16.06
CA ASN A 104 25.61 -1.54 -15.50
C ASN A 104 25.71 -1.52 -13.97
N LYS A 105 26.47 -0.59 -13.39
CA LYS A 105 26.56 -0.42 -11.94
C LYS A 105 25.21 -0.04 -11.33
N GLU A 106 24.52 0.94 -11.89
CA GLU A 106 23.19 1.35 -11.40
C GLU A 106 22.14 0.26 -11.61
N ASN A 107 22.16 -0.39 -12.78
CA ASN A 107 21.23 -1.48 -13.11
C ASN A 107 21.41 -2.71 -12.20
N ASN A 108 22.66 -3.05 -11.86
CA ASN A 108 22.94 -4.10 -10.88
C ASN A 108 22.43 -3.72 -9.48
N GLY A 109 22.56 -2.44 -9.09
CA GLY A 109 22.00 -1.93 -7.84
C GLY A 109 20.48 -2.04 -7.80
N TYR A 110 19.81 -1.63 -8.88
CA TYR A 110 18.36 -1.78 -9.07
C TYR A 110 17.94 -3.25 -8.98
N THR A 111 18.57 -4.14 -9.77
CA THR A 111 18.22 -5.57 -9.83
C THR A 111 18.40 -6.27 -8.48
N LYS A 112 19.50 -6.00 -7.76
CA LYS A 112 19.71 -6.58 -6.41
C LYS A 112 18.61 -6.14 -5.43
N LEU A 113 18.23 -4.87 -5.48
CA LEU A 113 17.17 -4.36 -4.61
C LEU A 113 15.80 -4.93 -5.00
N ALA A 114 15.50 -5.01 -6.31
CA ALA A 114 14.27 -5.60 -6.83
C ALA A 114 14.12 -7.04 -6.36
N ASN A 115 15.14 -7.87 -6.53
CA ASN A 115 15.14 -9.27 -6.08
C ASN A 115 14.91 -9.39 -4.57
N LYS A 116 15.51 -8.50 -3.76
CA LYS A 116 15.32 -8.48 -2.30
C LYS A 116 13.87 -8.14 -1.93
N ILE A 117 13.23 -7.23 -2.67
CA ILE A 117 11.83 -6.83 -2.48
C ILE A 117 10.91 -7.98 -2.88
N TYR A 118 11.06 -8.53 -4.09
CA TYR A 118 10.22 -9.64 -4.57
C TYR A 118 10.32 -10.86 -3.66
N ARG A 119 11.52 -11.21 -3.19
CA ARG A 119 11.66 -12.32 -2.23
C ARG A 119 10.88 -12.09 -0.94
N ARG A 120 10.85 -10.85 -0.44
CA ARG A 120 10.07 -10.51 0.78
C ARG A 120 8.58 -10.46 0.51
N ASP A 121 8.17 -9.99 -0.67
CA ASP A 121 6.77 -9.88 -1.08
C ASP A 121 6.15 -11.28 -1.24
N TYR A 122 6.85 -12.19 -1.94
CA TYR A 122 6.42 -13.58 -2.08
C TYR A 122 6.39 -14.34 -0.76
N LEU A 123 7.23 -13.97 0.22
CA LEU A 123 7.17 -14.55 1.56
C LEU A 123 6.05 -13.96 2.44
N ALA A 124 5.48 -12.82 2.08
CA ALA A 124 4.42 -12.18 2.89
C ALA A 124 3.13 -13.02 2.91
N SER A 125 2.71 -13.59 1.77
CA SER A 125 1.50 -14.44 1.72
C SER A 125 1.67 -15.73 2.52
N PRO A 126 2.71 -16.56 2.29
CA PRO A 126 2.95 -17.78 3.07
C PRO A 126 3.10 -17.51 4.57
N MET A 127 3.74 -16.40 4.96
CA MET A 127 3.85 -16.03 6.37
C MET A 127 2.48 -15.71 6.98
N SER A 128 1.61 -15.03 6.23
CA SER A 128 0.24 -14.73 6.69
C SER A 128 -0.64 -15.98 6.79
N GLU A 129 -0.44 -16.96 5.90
CA GLU A 129 -1.12 -18.26 5.94
C GLU A 129 -0.64 -19.08 7.13
N PHE A 130 0.68 -19.17 7.32
CA PHE A 130 1.29 -19.83 8.47
C PHE A 130 0.77 -19.26 9.79
N LEU A 131 0.74 -17.93 9.95
CA LEU A 131 0.17 -17.29 11.14
C LEU A 131 -1.32 -17.60 11.32
N GLY A 132 -2.10 -17.66 10.23
CA GLY A 132 -3.50 -18.06 10.27
C GLY A 132 -3.69 -19.48 10.78
N VAL A 133 -2.91 -20.43 10.27
CA VAL A 133 -2.93 -21.84 10.68
C VAL A 133 -2.47 -22.00 12.14
N VAL A 134 -1.40 -21.32 12.55
CA VAL A 134 -0.94 -21.33 13.94
C VAL A 134 -2.01 -20.76 14.87
N THR A 135 -2.65 -19.66 14.49
CA THR A 135 -3.75 -19.09 15.28
C THR A 135 -4.89 -20.08 15.42
N LEU A 136 -5.28 -20.74 14.32
CA LEU A 136 -6.32 -21.77 14.32
C LEU A 136 -5.95 -22.95 15.24
N MET A 137 -4.71 -23.42 15.20
CA MET A 137 -4.21 -24.49 16.07
C MET A 137 -4.30 -24.12 17.54
N VAL A 138 -3.93 -22.89 17.91
CA VAL A 138 -3.99 -22.43 19.30
C VAL A 138 -5.44 -22.27 19.77
N VAL A 139 -6.32 -21.72 18.93
CA VAL A 139 -7.77 -21.65 19.19
C VAL A 139 -8.36 -23.04 19.35
N MET A 140 -7.96 -23.99 18.49
CA MET A 140 -8.40 -25.38 18.59
C MET A 140 -7.94 -26.03 19.89
N TYR A 141 -6.67 -25.87 20.26
CA TYR A 141 -6.13 -26.42 21.49
C TYR A 141 -6.84 -25.87 22.72
N TYR A 142 -6.99 -24.55 22.81
CA TYR A 142 -7.67 -23.92 23.95
C TYR A 142 -9.16 -24.24 23.97
N GLY A 143 -9.85 -24.18 22.84
CA GLY A 143 -11.27 -24.54 22.75
C GLY A 143 -11.52 -26.02 23.06
N ALA A 144 -10.61 -26.92 22.70
CA ALA A 144 -10.70 -28.32 23.10
C ALA A 144 -10.68 -28.48 24.62
N THR A 145 -9.92 -27.67 25.36
CA THR A 145 -9.95 -27.69 26.83
C THR A 145 -11.29 -27.23 27.41
N LEU A 146 -12.05 -26.39 26.70
CA LEU A 146 -13.39 -25.92 27.12
C LEU A 146 -14.50 -26.94 26.85
N VAL A 147 -14.33 -27.77 25.81
CA VAL A 147 -15.28 -28.83 25.42
C VAL A 147 -15.00 -30.14 26.16
N LEU A 148 -13.73 -30.50 26.34
CA LEU A 148 -13.30 -31.77 26.95
C LEU A 148 -12.94 -31.65 28.44
N GLY A 149 -12.95 -30.44 28.98
CA GLY A 149 -12.65 -30.16 30.39
C GLY A 149 -13.72 -30.71 31.35
N LYS A 150 -13.37 -30.80 32.64
CA LYS A 150 -14.29 -31.29 33.69
C LYS A 150 -15.52 -30.37 33.88
N GLU A 151 -15.39 -29.10 33.57
CA GLU A 151 -16.50 -28.14 33.48
C GLU A 151 -16.69 -27.75 32.02
N THR A 152 -17.54 -28.50 31.32
CA THR A 152 -17.87 -28.25 29.91
C THR A 152 -18.64 -26.95 29.81
N THR A 153 -17.96 -25.87 29.41
CA THR A 153 -18.53 -24.53 29.25
C THR A 153 -19.06 -24.28 27.83
N MET A 154 -18.80 -25.21 26.91
CA MET A 154 -19.14 -25.08 25.49
C MET A 154 -19.50 -26.45 24.90
N SER A 155 -20.56 -26.51 24.10
CA SER A 155 -20.92 -27.75 23.40
C SER A 155 -20.04 -27.96 22.15
N PRO A 156 -19.80 -29.22 21.72
CA PRO A 156 -19.01 -29.52 20.53
C PRO A 156 -19.55 -28.85 19.24
N GLU A 157 -20.88 -28.73 19.12
CA GLU A 157 -21.54 -28.12 17.96
C GLU A 157 -21.25 -26.63 17.89
N ILE A 158 -21.35 -25.93 19.03
CA ILE A 158 -20.99 -24.51 19.13
C ILE A 158 -19.50 -24.34 18.83
N PHE A 159 -18.64 -25.26 19.25
CA PHE A 159 -17.20 -25.18 19.00
C PHE A 159 -16.84 -25.32 17.51
N ILE A 160 -17.46 -26.27 16.80
CA ILE A 160 -17.27 -26.39 15.34
C ILE A 160 -17.77 -25.13 14.64
N GLY A 161 -18.93 -24.61 15.04
CA GLY A 161 -19.45 -23.33 14.53
C GLY A 161 -18.50 -22.16 14.81
N TYR A 162 -17.88 -22.13 15.99
CA TYR A 162 -16.93 -21.11 16.39
C TYR A 162 -15.69 -21.11 15.49
N ILE A 163 -15.13 -22.29 15.20
CA ILE A 163 -14.00 -22.44 14.27
C ILE A 163 -14.39 -21.94 12.87
N ALA A 164 -15.58 -22.29 12.40
CA ALA A 164 -16.08 -21.87 11.08
C ALA A 164 -16.18 -20.34 11.00
N VAL A 165 -16.82 -19.68 11.98
CA VAL A 165 -16.93 -18.22 12.03
C VAL A 165 -15.56 -17.55 12.20
N PHE A 166 -14.69 -18.10 13.06
CA PHE A 166 -13.34 -17.58 13.28
C PHE A 166 -12.50 -17.63 12.00
N SER A 167 -12.59 -18.71 11.21
CA SER A 167 -11.87 -18.81 9.94
C SER A 167 -12.19 -17.66 8.97
N GLN A 168 -13.42 -17.11 9.04
CA GLN A 168 -13.85 -15.98 8.22
C GLN A 168 -13.21 -14.65 8.64
N ILE A 169 -12.67 -14.53 9.86
CA ILE A 169 -11.97 -13.33 10.35
C ILE A 169 -10.53 -13.25 9.81
N ILE A 170 -9.92 -14.39 9.49
CA ILE A 170 -8.51 -14.46 9.07
C ILE A 170 -8.27 -13.63 7.80
N ASN A 171 -9.16 -13.72 6.80
CA ASN A 171 -9.01 -13.01 5.53
C ASN A 171 -9.19 -11.48 5.67
N PRO A 172 -10.28 -10.96 6.26
CA PRO A 172 -10.44 -9.53 6.54
C PRO A 172 -9.30 -8.95 7.39
N SER A 173 -8.79 -9.71 8.36
CA SER A 173 -7.68 -9.25 9.20
C SER A 173 -6.39 -9.00 8.39
N LYS A 174 -6.16 -9.80 7.34
CA LYS A 174 -5.03 -9.60 6.41
C LYS A 174 -5.21 -8.37 5.53
N THR A 175 -6.43 -8.11 5.05
CA THR A 175 -6.72 -6.99 4.15
C THR A 175 -6.66 -5.65 4.89
N VAL A 176 -7.09 -5.55 6.16
CA VAL A 176 -6.97 -4.32 6.96
C VAL A 176 -5.53 -3.76 6.99
N THR A 177 -4.52 -4.63 7.06
CA THR A 177 -3.12 -4.16 7.02
C THR A 177 -2.76 -3.52 5.67
N LYS A 178 -3.26 -4.08 4.56
CA LYS A 178 -3.08 -3.50 3.21
C LYS A 178 -3.87 -2.20 3.06
N ALA A 179 -5.07 -2.14 3.64
CA ALA A 179 -5.96 -0.99 3.63
C ALA A 179 -5.32 0.26 4.23
N TYR A 180 -4.76 0.11 5.44
CA TYR A 180 -4.08 1.19 6.14
C TYR A 180 -3.01 1.87 5.28
N TYR A 181 -2.27 1.09 4.49
CA TYR A 181 -1.27 1.61 3.57
C TYR A 181 -1.86 2.23 2.30
N SER A 182 -2.94 1.66 1.74
CA SER A 182 -3.67 2.22 0.60
C SER A 182 -4.22 3.61 0.93
N VAL A 183 -4.83 3.75 2.11
CA VAL A 183 -5.35 5.03 2.62
C VAL A 183 -4.23 6.07 2.76
N GLN A 184 -3.09 5.70 3.36
CA GLN A 184 -1.94 6.61 3.43
C GLN A 184 -1.41 7.04 2.06
N LYS A 185 -1.46 6.14 1.05
CA LYS A 185 -1.08 6.48 -0.32
C LYS A 185 -2.08 7.43 -0.97
N GLY A 186 -3.38 7.18 -0.78
CA GLY A 186 -4.47 8.03 -1.24
C GLY A 186 -4.38 9.45 -0.66
N MET A 187 -4.13 9.57 0.65
CA MET A 187 -3.92 10.88 1.30
C MET A 187 -2.77 11.66 0.66
N ALA A 188 -1.63 11.02 0.41
CA ALA A 188 -0.50 11.69 -0.25
C ALA A 188 -0.78 12.09 -1.71
N ALA A 189 -1.67 11.37 -2.42
CA ALA A 189 -2.11 11.74 -3.76
C ALA A 189 -3.07 12.94 -3.72
N ILE A 190 -3.98 12.97 -2.75
CA ILE A 190 -4.88 14.11 -2.49
C ILE A 190 -4.07 15.38 -2.20
N ASP A 191 -3.03 15.32 -1.38
CA ASP A 191 -2.17 16.48 -1.09
C ASP A 191 -1.54 17.08 -2.37
N ARG A 192 -1.10 16.23 -3.31
CA ARG A 192 -0.57 16.68 -4.60
C ARG A 192 -1.64 17.27 -5.50
N ILE A 193 -2.83 16.67 -5.53
CA ILE A 193 -3.98 17.19 -6.30
C ILE A 193 -4.39 18.56 -5.76
N ASN A 194 -4.51 18.71 -4.45
CA ASN A 194 -4.84 20.00 -3.80
C ASN A 194 -3.78 21.05 -4.08
N THR A 195 -2.49 20.68 -4.15
CA THR A 195 -1.43 21.63 -4.53
C THR A 195 -1.66 22.23 -5.92
N VAL A 196 -2.26 21.48 -6.85
CA VAL A 196 -2.58 21.95 -8.21
C VAL A 196 -3.89 22.71 -8.25
N ILE A 197 -4.93 22.23 -7.56
CA ILE A 197 -6.25 22.88 -7.50
C ILE A 197 -6.18 24.23 -6.78
N ASP A 198 -5.46 24.28 -5.66
CA ASP A 198 -5.30 25.49 -4.83
C ASP A 198 -4.13 26.37 -5.29
N ALA A 199 -3.48 26.02 -6.41
CA ALA A 199 -2.43 26.83 -6.99
C ALA A 199 -3.02 28.22 -7.34
N LYS A 200 -2.50 29.26 -6.68
CA LYS A 200 -2.92 30.64 -6.96
C LYS A 200 -2.58 30.96 -8.41
N GLU A 201 -3.59 31.42 -9.16
CA GLU A 201 -3.39 31.95 -10.51
C GLU A 201 -2.35 33.09 -10.45
N ALA A 202 -1.23 32.89 -11.16
CA ALA A 202 -0.15 33.88 -11.22
C ALA A 202 -0.58 35.14 -12.00
N ILE A 203 -1.54 34.99 -12.92
CA ILE A 203 -2.09 36.07 -13.73
C ILE A 203 -3.59 36.14 -13.46
N LYS A 204 -4.02 37.17 -12.74
CA LYS A 204 -5.43 37.44 -12.50
C LYS A 204 -5.89 38.56 -13.42
N ASN A 205 -7.04 38.37 -14.06
CA ASN A 205 -7.70 39.46 -14.75
C ASN A 205 -8.13 40.53 -13.74
N SER A 206 -7.85 41.79 -14.05
CA SER A 206 -8.38 42.91 -13.27
C SER A 206 -9.91 42.87 -13.30
N PRO A 207 -10.62 43.28 -12.22
CA PRO A 207 -12.08 43.37 -12.22
C PRO A 207 -12.65 44.22 -13.36
N ASN A 208 -11.84 45.13 -13.92
CA ASN A 208 -12.17 45.98 -15.07
C ASN A 208 -11.48 45.52 -16.37
N SER A 209 -11.29 44.21 -16.56
CA SER A 209 -10.67 43.70 -17.78
C SER A 209 -11.49 44.08 -19.02
N ILE A 210 -10.85 44.73 -19.98
CA ILE A 210 -11.50 45.18 -21.21
C ILE A 210 -11.42 44.04 -22.23
N SER A 211 -12.56 43.62 -22.76
CA SER A 211 -12.58 42.67 -23.88
C SER A 211 -12.17 43.38 -25.16
N LYS A 212 -11.01 43.03 -25.72
CA LYS A 212 -10.52 43.55 -27.00
C LYS A 212 -10.71 42.51 -28.09
N SER A 213 -11.37 42.90 -29.18
CA SER A 213 -11.62 42.05 -30.35
C SER A 213 -10.53 42.12 -31.42
N SER A 214 -9.73 43.19 -31.46
CA SER A 214 -8.61 43.37 -32.41
C SER A 214 -7.43 44.13 -31.79
N PHE A 215 -6.25 43.94 -32.37
CA PHE A 215 -5.00 44.59 -31.96
C PHE A 215 -4.42 45.37 -33.14
N ASP A 216 -4.78 46.65 -33.26
CA ASP A 216 -4.56 47.40 -34.51
C ASP A 216 -3.46 48.47 -34.45
N SER A 217 -2.73 48.59 -33.33
CA SER A 217 -1.81 49.72 -33.12
C SER A 217 -0.34 49.31 -33.07
N LYS A 218 0.13 48.76 -31.96
CA LYS A 218 1.52 48.30 -31.78
C LYS A 218 1.65 47.51 -30.48
N ILE A 219 2.68 46.67 -30.39
CA ILE A 219 3.13 46.04 -29.14
C ILE A 219 4.40 46.77 -28.71
N GLU A 220 4.46 47.22 -27.46
CA GLU A 220 5.60 47.95 -26.91
C GLU A 220 5.93 47.38 -25.54
N PHE A 221 7.19 46.98 -25.34
CA PHE A 221 7.70 46.55 -24.04
C PHE A 221 8.41 47.73 -23.40
N LYS A 222 7.86 48.22 -22.29
CA LYS A 222 8.51 49.23 -21.45
C LYS A 222 9.16 48.51 -20.28
N MET A 223 10.48 48.59 -20.20
CA MET A 223 11.26 48.14 -19.05
C MET A 223 11.18 49.18 -17.93
#